data_AF-A0AAU1X642-F1
#
_entry.id   AF-A0AAU1X642-F1
#
_cell.length_a   1.000
_cell.length_b   1.000
_cell.length_c   1.000
_cell.angle_alpha   90.00
_cell.angle_beta   90.00
_cell.angle_gamma   90.00
#
_symmetry.space_group_name_H-M   'P 1'
#
loop_
_entity.id
_entity.type
_entity.pdbx_description
1 polymer ?
#
loop_
_entity_poly.entity_id
_entity_poly.type
_entity_poly.pdbx_seq_one_letter_code
_entity_poly.pdbx_strand_id
1 'polypeptide(L)'
;MRGDTRQIQTAVMGGADSEDPLTLPLEAIELDTFRRRHEHDTFWCGLLLGGCGVQLTTKLYTDRVCHFAHHPGSEHAAHECGRQARGVSSADHLYVKAATASWLRDRGEQADFDFARPNGAEIGSVLDVRFKRRGLRVHLDREVEPVWDEDGLEPVLGVSVPVDEATLVRRWYVHRIRLDSEGTHRRVRIGTEAFARGVEWFALDECELTERGLSTPAVKQIVSSRRARPTSSWTVAKSRKEPNASVRAVGLLRRLADARKVESVVVVARVCDEIEDLIEVHGETRGQLAAVVEDARRWLHAQAEVRRELFSQLGAALSAEDTSQVRQLLIRANATAGHDRAVEETRVAEAADAHLVASGAGLQMLNLQQQKRLVEKKAAQRVRRTLEKLAGLRRRAPVRRLVIGLSDAAADAGGLLSPDELSKVSEWRVRAGLEGPDGSSLAVPAPARPSSGTVSKKSVPRHGQVARRFWINEQCPRCFAVAGKDCVNDDRSGRKRVRPSPHDERVQPILDARAAQAQRRRVSALSPGSPAVLAVACPDCGSAAGEACRSPRGSHRGRVERAAGRT
;
A
#
# COMPACT_ATOMS: atom_id res chain seq x y z
N MET A 1 -1.31 20.68 -8.22
CA MET A 1 -0.36 20.20 -9.26
C MET A 1 -0.98 19.03 -10.00
N ARG A 2 -0.99 19.03 -11.34
CA ARG A 2 -1.29 17.81 -12.12
C ARG A 2 -0.09 16.88 -11.97
N GLY A 3 -0.30 15.67 -11.46
CA GLY A 3 0.76 14.66 -11.30
C GLY A 3 1.39 14.33 -12.66
N ASP A 4 2.70 14.13 -12.68
CA ASP A 4 3.44 13.65 -13.85
C ASP A 4 2.90 12.27 -14.25
N THR A 5 2.11 12.23 -15.32
CA THR A 5 1.38 11.06 -15.80
C THR A 5 2.27 9.97 -16.39
N ARG A 6 3.61 10.11 -16.31
CA ARG A 6 4.59 9.16 -16.86
C ARG A 6 5.17 8.19 -15.82
N GLN A 7 4.77 8.31 -14.55
CA GLN A 7 5.41 7.58 -13.45
C GLN A 7 4.65 6.30 -13.09
N ILE A 8 5.27 5.14 -13.31
CA ILE A 8 4.71 3.83 -13.00
C ILE A 8 4.93 3.53 -11.51
N GLN A 9 3.86 3.49 -10.72
CA GLN A 9 3.93 3.25 -9.26
C GLN A 9 3.70 1.81 -8.84
N THR A 10 3.22 0.95 -9.74
CA THR A 10 2.94 -0.45 -9.42
C THR A 10 3.53 -1.41 -10.46
N ALA A 11 3.91 -2.58 -9.99
CA ALA A 11 4.44 -3.69 -10.77
C ALA A 11 3.87 -5.01 -10.23
N VAL A 12 4.13 -6.10 -10.96
CA VAL A 12 3.89 -7.46 -10.46
C VAL A 12 5.23 -8.19 -10.27
N MET A 13 5.29 -9.07 -9.28
CA MET A 13 6.52 -9.81 -8.95
C MET A 13 6.65 -11.13 -9.69
N GLY A 14 7.85 -11.48 -10.14
CA GLY A 14 8.20 -12.80 -10.67
C GLY A 14 7.97 -13.01 -12.17
N GLY A 15 6.94 -12.40 -12.76
CA GLY A 15 6.63 -12.51 -14.20
C GLY A 15 5.54 -11.55 -14.66
N ALA A 16 5.39 -11.39 -15.99
CA ALA A 16 4.43 -10.46 -16.60
C ALA A 16 2.95 -10.81 -16.39
N ASP A 17 2.66 -12.11 -16.25
CA ASP A 17 1.36 -12.72 -15.99
C ASP A 17 1.07 -12.90 -14.49
N SER A 18 2.00 -12.50 -13.62
CA SER A 18 1.85 -12.61 -12.17
C SER A 18 0.70 -11.77 -11.65
N GLU A 19 0.05 -12.30 -10.61
CA GLU A 19 -1.05 -11.67 -9.89
C GLU A 19 -0.61 -11.12 -8.52
N ASP A 20 0.70 -11.10 -8.25
CA ASP A 20 1.27 -10.61 -6.99
C ASP A 20 1.67 -9.14 -7.14
N PRO A 21 0.79 -8.18 -6.76
CA PRO A 21 1.02 -6.77 -6.97
C PRO A 21 2.01 -6.22 -5.94
N LEU A 22 2.71 -5.17 -6.37
CA LEU A 22 3.62 -4.44 -5.52
C LEU A 22 3.56 -2.96 -5.84
N THR A 23 3.56 -2.14 -4.80
CA THR A 23 3.64 -0.68 -4.91
C THR A 23 5.04 -0.21 -4.56
N LEU A 24 5.62 0.65 -5.40
CA LEU A 24 6.92 1.24 -5.11
C LEU A 24 6.78 2.35 -4.06
N PRO A 25 7.64 2.40 -3.04
CA PRO A 25 7.70 3.55 -2.16
C PRO A 25 8.06 4.82 -2.92
N LEU A 26 7.40 5.93 -2.57
CA LEU A 26 7.60 7.22 -3.22
C LEU A 26 8.92 7.88 -2.79
N GLU A 27 9.37 7.59 -1.57
CA GLU A 27 10.55 8.19 -0.95
C GLU A 27 11.82 7.37 -1.21
N ALA A 28 12.92 8.07 -1.51
CA ALA A 28 14.22 7.47 -1.79
C ALA A 28 14.74 6.57 -0.65
N ILE A 29 14.51 6.95 0.60
CA ILE A 29 15.00 6.20 1.77
C ILE A 29 14.25 4.87 1.95
N GLU A 30 12.95 4.87 1.62
CA GLU A 30 12.11 3.69 1.62
C GLU A 30 12.42 2.80 0.43
N LEU A 31 12.75 3.39 -0.74
CA LEU A 31 13.17 2.64 -1.93
C LEU A 31 14.45 1.82 -1.69
N ASP A 32 15.43 2.34 -0.95
CA ASP A 32 16.62 1.58 -0.61
C ASP A 32 16.30 0.36 0.28
N THR A 33 15.34 0.52 1.20
CA THR A 33 14.87 -0.59 2.04
C THR A 33 14.07 -1.60 1.23
N PHE A 34 13.26 -1.12 0.30
CA PHE A 34 12.54 -1.93 -0.67
C PHE A 34 13.49 -2.75 -1.55
N ARG A 35 14.51 -2.13 -2.14
CA ARG A 35 15.52 -2.82 -2.98
C ARG A 35 16.24 -3.92 -2.22
N ARG A 36 16.60 -3.69 -0.96
CA ARG A 36 17.20 -4.72 -0.10
C ARG A 36 16.23 -5.86 0.23
N ARG A 37 14.95 -5.55 0.43
CA ARG A 37 13.92 -6.57 0.70
C ARG A 37 13.68 -7.46 -0.52
N HIS A 38 13.78 -6.87 -1.71
CA HIS A 38 13.46 -7.50 -2.99
C HIS A 38 14.70 -7.71 -3.87
N GLU A 39 15.88 -7.92 -3.29
CA GLU A 39 17.16 -8.04 -4.01
C GLU A 39 17.17 -9.21 -5.01
N HIS A 40 16.36 -10.23 -4.77
CA HIS A 40 16.25 -11.43 -5.61
C HIS A 40 14.95 -11.51 -6.42
N ASP A 41 14.09 -10.50 -6.29
CA ASP A 41 12.81 -10.48 -6.99
C ASP A 41 12.94 -9.71 -8.30
N THR A 42 12.11 -10.06 -9.29
CA THR A 42 11.99 -9.34 -10.55
C THR A 42 10.65 -8.63 -10.60
N PHE A 43 10.65 -7.41 -11.13
CA PHE A 43 9.45 -6.59 -11.28
C PHE A 43 9.06 -6.50 -12.74
N TRP A 44 7.77 -6.56 -13.02
CA TRP A 44 7.27 -6.58 -14.38
C TRP A 44 6.13 -5.59 -14.56
N CYS A 45 6.06 -5.01 -15.76
CA CYS A 45 4.94 -4.19 -16.20
C CYS A 45 3.77 -5.12 -16.52
N GLY A 46 3.08 -5.58 -15.47
CA GLY A 46 2.15 -6.72 -15.55
C GLY A 46 1.02 -6.53 -16.55
N LEU A 47 0.62 -7.60 -17.23
CA LEU A 47 -0.45 -7.60 -18.22
C LEU A 47 -1.81 -7.28 -17.58
N LEU A 48 -2.05 -7.79 -16.37
CA LEU A 48 -3.24 -7.48 -15.58
C LEU A 48 -3.24 -6.04 -15.04
N LEU A 49 -2.11 -5.34 -15.03
CA LEU A 49 -2.05 -3.91 -14.74
C LEU A 49 -2.30 -3.04 -15.99
N GLY A 50 -2.73 -3.64 -17.11
CA GLY A 50 -2.78 -2.99 -18.42
C GLY A 50 -1.38 -2.66 -18.97
N GLY A 51 -0.34 -3.35 -18.49
CA GLY A 51 1.07 -3.17 -18.87
C GLY A 51 1.48 -3.94 -20.11
N CYS A 52 2.70 -3.69 -20.58
CA CYS A 52 3.25 -4.28 -21.80
C CYS A 52 3.98 -5.62 -21.57
N GLY A 53 4.06 -6.12 -20.34
CA GLY A 53 4.74 -7.37 -20.00
C GLY A 53 6.26 -7.28 -19.94
N VAL A 54 6.86 -6.10 -20.08
CA VAL A 54 8.32 -5.90 -20.03
C VAL A 54 8.82 -5.77 -18.59
N GLN A 55 10.02 -6.29 -18.33
CA GLN A 55 10.66 -6.20 -17.02
C GLN A 55 10.99 -4.76 -16.64
N LEU A 56 10.62 -4.40 -15.41
CA LEU A 56 10.84 -3.09 -14.81
C LEU A 56 12.08 -3.08 -13.91
N THR A 57 12.70 -1.92 -13.85
CA THR A 57 13.70 -1.52 -12.85
C THR A 57 13.15 -0.39 -12.00
N THR A 58 13.79 -0.08 -10.89
CA THR A 58 13.41 1.01 -10.00
C THR A 58 14.28 2.23 -10.28
N LYS A 59 13.67 3.40 -10.51
CA LYS A 59 14.39 4.67 -10.58
C LYS A 59 14.36 5.38 -9.25
N LEU A 60 15.55 5.49 -8.66
CA LEU A 60 15.78 6.27 -7.46
C LEU A 60 15.91 7.74 -7.88
N TYR A 61 14.97 8.55 -7.42
CA TYR A 61 15.06 9.99 -7.51
C TYR A 61 15.11 10.57 -6.11
N THR A 62 16.04 11.50 -5.89
CA THR A 62 16.09 12.25 -4.64
C THR A 62 15.26 13.51 -4.72
N ASP A 63 15.09 14.08 -5.93
CA ASP A 63 14.38 15.33 -6.24
C ASP A 63 12.96 15.13 -6.81
N ARG A 64 12.59 13.89 -7.12
CA ARG A 64 11.29 13.51 -7.69
C ARG A 64 10.80 12.22 -7.05
N VAL A 65 9.54 11.88 -7.33
CA VAL A 65 8.93 10.64 -6.86
C VAL A 65 9.64 9.44 -7.49
N CYS A 66 10.07 8.51 -6.65
CA CYS A 66 10.59 7.22 -7.09
C CYS A 66 9.51 6.45 -7.86
N HIS A 67 9.88 5.80 -8.96
CA HIS A 67 8.94 5.06 -9.79
C HIS A 67 9.64 3.89 -10.48
N PHE A 68 8.85 2.93 -10.97
CA PHE A 68 9.33 1.91 -11.87
C PHE A 68 9.57 2.47 -13.27
N ALA A 69 10.57 1.94 -13.96
CA ALA A 69 10.83 2.23 -15.37
C ALA A 69 11.21 0.94 -16.11
N HIS A 70 10.95 0.88 -17.41
CA HIS A 70 11.40 -0.25 -18.22
C HIS A 70 12.93 -0.30 -18.29
N HIS A 71 13.50 -1.50 -18.40
CA HIS A 71 14.92 -1.66 -18.64
C HIS A 71 15.31 -1.06 -20.01
N PRO A 72 16.40 -0.27 -20.09
CA PRO A 72 16.93 0.18 -21.38
C PRO A 72 17.36 -1.03 -22.23
N GLY A 73 16.93 -1.08 -23.49
CA GLY A 73 17.41 -2.08 -24.45
C GLY A 73 16.73 -3.45 -24.43
N SER A 74 15.62 -3.64 -23.71
CA SER A 74 14.74 -4.79 -23.99
C SER A 74 14.23 -4.66 -25.44
N GLU A 75 14.21 -5.73 -26.24
CA GLU A 75 13.78 -5.69 -27.66
C GLU A 75 12.37 -5.10 -27.87
N HIS A 76 11.57 -5.01 -26.81
CA HIS A 76 10.24 -4.39 -26.75
C HIS A 76 10.25 -2.90 -26.35
N ALA A 77 11.42 -2.29 -26.12
CA ALA A 77 11.57 -0.87 -25.76
C ALA A 77 11.23 0.09 -26.92
N ALA A 78 11.06 -0.46 -28.13
CA ALA A 78 10.53 0.27 -29.28
C ALA A 78 9.00 0.48 -29.23
N HIS A 79 8.28 -0.26 -28.37
CA HIS A 79 6.84 -0.07 -28.18
C HIS A 79 6.58 0.86 -27.00
N GLU A 80 5.93 2.00 -27.27
CA GLU A 80 5.39 2.86 -26.22
C GLU A 80 4.44 2.05 -25.35
N CYS A 81 4.75 1.95 -24.05
CA CYS A 81 3.90 1.25 -23.10
C CYS A 81 2.53 1.94 -23.03
N GLY A 82 1.51 1.31 -23.61
CA GLY A 82 0.12 1.81 -23.68
C GLY A 82 -0.63 1.86 -22.35
N ARG A 83 0.02 1.49 -21.24
CA ARG A 83 -0.55 1.49 -19.90
C ARG A 83 -1.04 2.88 -19.51
N GLN A 84 -2.35 3.07 -19.36
CA GLN A 84 -2.96 4.35 -18.97
C GLN A 84 -2.92 4.56 -17.46
N ALA A 85 -3.34 3.56 -16.68
CA ALA A 85 -3.36 3.60 -15.23
C ALA A 85 -1.97 3.34 -14.63
N ARG A 86 -1.31 4.40 -14.16
CA ARG A 86 0.08 4.35 -13.65
C ARG A 86 0.23 4.65 -12.15
N GLY A 87 -0.83 5.12 -11.50
CA GLY A 87 -0.87 5.41 -10.07
C GLY A 87 -1.00 4.18 -9.19
N VAL A 88 -0.95 4.37 -7.87
CA VAL A 88 -1.03 3.29 -6.86
C VAL A 88 -2.34 2.48 -6.97
N SER A 89 -3.44 3.12 -7.41
CA SER A 89 -4.75 2.47 -7.60
C SER A 89 -4.81 1.50 -8.78
N SER A 90 -3.86 1.56 -9.72
CA SER A 90 -3.88 0.68 -10.90
C SER A 90 -3.72 -0.81 -10.57
N ALA A 91 -3.28 -1.15 -9.35
CA ALA A 91 -3.15 -2.53 -8.89
C ALA A 91 -4.24 -2.96 -7.91
N ASP A 92 -5.27 -2.13 -7.66
CA ASP A 92 -6.24 -2.37 -6.59
C ASP A 92 -7.02 -3.66 -6.81
N HIS A 93 -7.37 -3.99 -8.05
CA HIS A 93 -8.04 -5.25 -8.40
C HIS A 93 -7.19 -6.48 -8.01
N LEU A 94 -5.87 -6.44 -8.14
CA LEU A 94 -4.99 -7.54 -7.71
C LEU A 94 -4.93 -7.65 -6.19
N TYR A 95 -4.85 -6.51 -5.48
CA TYR A 95 -4.88 -6.52 -4.01
C TYR A 95 -6.22 -7.03 -3.48
N VAL A 96 -7.34 -6.63 -4.11
CA VAL A 96 -8.68 -7.13 -3.75
C VAL A 96 -8.79 -8.63 -4.02
N LYS A 97 -8.32 -9.11 -5.18
CA LYS A 97 -8.27 -10.55 -5.48
C LYS A 97 -7.47 -11.29 -4.42
N ALA A 98 -6.24 -10.87 -4.14
CA ALA A 98 -5.36 -11.54 -3.17
C ALA A 98 -5.97 -11.60 -1.76
N ALA A 99 -6.51 -10.48 -1.28
CA ALA A 99 -7.16 -10.39 0.03
C ALA A 99 -8.41 -11.26 0.10
N THR A 100 -9.28 -11.19 -0.91
CA THR A 100 -10.53 -11.96 -0.97
C THR A 100 -10.25 -13.46 -1.09
N ALA A 101 -9.26 -13.86 -1.90
CA ALA A 101 -8.84 -15.25 -2.03
C ALA A 101 -8.30 -15.79 -0.69
N SER A 102 -7.51 -15.00 0.05
CA SER A 102 -7.08 -15.42 1.39
C SER A 102 -8.26 -15.56 2.34
N TRP A 103 -9.14 -14.56 2.39
CA TRP A 103 -10.30 -14.52 3.27
C TRP A 103 -11.26 -15.71 3.06
N LEU A 104 -11.48 -16.10 1.80
CA LEU A 104 -12.30 -17.25 1.43
C LEU A 104 -11.61 -18.59 1.72
N ARG A 105 -10.31 -18.71 1.42
CA ARG A 105 -9.52 -19.91 1.75
C ARG A 105 -9.48 -20.20 3.24
N ASP A 106 -9.32 -19.17 4.08
CA ASP A 106 -9.32 -19.30 5.54
C ASP A 106 -10.65 -19.83 6.09
N ARG A 107 -11.71 -19.78 5.27
CA ARG A 107 -13.06 -20.29 5.55
C ARG A 107 -13.39 -21.59 4.81
N GLY A 108 -12.41 -22.18 4.11
CA GLY A 108 -12.61 -23.41 3.33
C GLY A 108 -13.46 -23.22 2.06
N GLU A 109 -13.65 -21.99 1.61
CA GLU A 109 -14.40 -21.68 0.39
C GLU A 109 -13.46 -21.64 -0.82
N GLN A 110 -13.89 -22.27 -1.91
CA GLN A 110 -13.26 -22.12 -3.22
C GLN A 110 -13.94 -21.00 -4.00
N ALA A 111 -13.14 -20.20 -4.70
CA ALA A 111 -13.64 -19.09 -5.48
C ALA A 111 -12.88 -18.93 -6.80
N ASP A 112 -13.63 -18.59 -7.84
CA ASP A 112 -13.13 -18.21 -9.14
C ASP A 112 -13.09 -16.68 -9.23
N PHE A 113 -12.07 -16.16 -9.90
CA PHE A 113 -11.84 -14.73 -10.03
C PHE A 113 -11.72 -14.37 -11.50
N ASP A 114 -12.47 -13.36 -11.93
CA ASP A 114 -12.49 -12.90 -13.31
C ASP A 114 -12.36 -11.37 -13.36
N PHE A 115 -11.40 -10.88 -14.14
CA PHE A 115 -11.17 -9.45 -14.35
C PHE A 115 -12.06 -8.97 -15.51
N ALA A 116 -13.36 -8.89 -15.24
CA ALA A 116 -14.38 -8.60 -16.23
C ALA A 116 -14.11 -7.27 -16.95
N ARG A 117 -14.29 -7.27 -18.27
CA ARG A 117 -14.13 -6.08 -19.14
C ARG A 117 -15.43 -5.79 -19.91
N PRO A 118 -16.54 -5.53 -19.20
CA PRO A 118 -17.81 -5.27 -19.85
C PRO A 118 -17.68 -4.07 -20.79
N ASN A 119 -18.19 -4.19 -22.01
CA ASN A 119 -18.13 -3.15 -23.04
C ASN A 119 -16.71 -2.62 -23.34
N GLY A 120 -15.68 -3.45 -23.14
CA GLY A 120 -14.29 -3.07 -23.40
C GLY A 120 -13.63 -2.25 -22.31
N ALA A 121 -14.22 -2.16 -21.11
CA ALA A 121 -13.67 -1.45 -19.96
C ALA A 121 -12.20 -1.79 -19.68
N GLU A 122 -11.48 -0.85 -19.07
CA GLU A 122 -10.09 -1.05 -18.68
C GLU A 122 -9.95 -2.24 -17.71
N ILE A 123 -8.79 -2.90 -17.79
CA ILE A 123 -8.47 -3.97 -16.85
C ILE A 123 -8.31 -3.34 -15.48
N GLY A 124 -9.05 -3.86 -14.50
CA GLY A 124 -8.98 -3.43 -13.11
C GLY A 124 -10.14 -2.56 -12.65
N SER A 125 -11.06 -2.18 -13.54
CA SER A 125 -12.27 -1.42 -13.19
C SER A 125 -13.32 -2.30 -12.50
N VAL A 126 -13.41 -3.58 -12.91
CA VAL A 126 -14.31 -4.58 -12.32
C VAL A 126 -13.59 -5.89 -12.00
N LEU A 127 -13.90 -6.47 -10.85
CA LEU A 127 -13.49 -7.82 -10.44
C LEU A 127 -14.72 -8.63 -10.04
N ASP A 128 -14.96 -9.73 -10.76
CA ASP A 128 -15.95 -10.73 -10.41
C ASP A 128 -15.31 -11.81 -9.53
N VAL A 129 -15.93 -12.07 -8.39
CA VAL A 129 -15.56 -13.15 -7.46
C VAL A 129 -16.73 -14.11 -7.37
N ARG A 130 -16.59 -15.33 -7.89
CA ARG A 130 -17.66 -16.34 -7.87
C ARG A 130 -17.32 -17.43 -6.87
N PHE A 131 -18.27 -17.77 -5.99
CA PHE A 131 -18.14 -18.86 -5.03
C PHE A 131 -19.50 -19.50 -4.77
N LYS A 132 -19.55 -20.84 -4.78
CA LYS A 132 -20.81 -21.60 -4.69
C LYS A 132 -21.83 -21.13 -5.75
N ARG A 133 -23.06 -20.77 -5.34
CA ARG A 133 -24.13 -20.24 -6.20
C ARG A 133 -24.26 -18.71 -6.12
N ARG A 134 -23.21 -18.03 -5.64
CA ARG A 134 -23.18 -16.58 -5.43
C ARG A 134 -21.84 -15.99 -5.87
N GLY A 135 -21.72 -14.69 -5.76
CA GLY A 135 -20.51 -13.97 -6.01
C GLY A 135 -20.62 -12.51 -5.59
N LEU A 136 -19.49 -11.82 -5.70
CA LEU A 136 -19.35 -10.40 -5.51
C LEU A 136 -18.88 -9.80 -6.83
N ARG A 137 -19.49 -8.68 -7.23
CA ARG A 137 -18.96 -7.85 -8.32
C ARG A 137 -18.40 -6.57 -7.72
N VAL A 138 -17.08 -6.44 -7.76
CA VAL A 138 -16.37 -5.30 -7.18
C VAL A 138 -16.15 -4.26 -8.27
N HIS A 139 -16.78 -3.10 -8.14
CA HIS A 139 -16.56 -1.93 -9.00
C HIS A 139 -15.54 -1.02 -8.34
N LEU A 140 -14.36 -0.85 -8.92
CA LEU A 140 -13.28 -0.06 -8.32
C LEU A 140 -13.30 1.41 -8.73
N ASP A 141 -13.91 1.72 -9.87
CA ASP A 141 -14.09 3.07 -10.39
C ASP A 141 -15.43 3.25 -11.12
N ARG A 142 -15.59 4.43 -11.74
CA ARG A 142 -16.83 4.87 -12.40
C ARG A 142 -16.97 4.38 -13.84
N GLU A 143 -16.01 3.63 -14.37
CA GLU A 143 -16.01 3.26 -15.79
C GLU A 143 -17.16 2.29 -16.12
N VAL A 144 -17.53 1.44 -15.17
CA VAL A 144 -18.62 0.48 -15.31
C VAL A 144 -19.72 0.78 -14.29
N GLU A 145 -20.90 1.14 -14.78
CA GLU A 145 -22.06 1.36 -13.93
C GLU A 145 -22.46 0.07 -13.19
N PRO A 146 -22.75 0.14 -11.88
CA PRO A 146 -23.23 -1.00 -11.13
C PRO A 146 -24.58 -1.50 -11.63
N VAL A 147 -24.64 -2.79 -11.96
CA VAL A 147 -25.91 -3.49 -12.17
C VAL A 147 -26.44 -3.89 -10.81
N TRP A 148 -27.58 -3.34 -10.45
CA TRP A 148 -28.29 -3.68 -9.23
C TRP A 148 -29.19 -4.89 -9.48
N ASP A 149 -29.33 -5.76 -8.47
CA ASP A 149 -30.25 -6.90 -8.48
C ASP A 149 -29.93 -7.99 -9.53
N GLU A 150 -28.66 -8.12 -9.94
CA GLU A 150 -28.21 -9.28 -10.71
C GLU A 150 -28.23 -10.54 -9.82
N ASP A 151 -28.98 -11.56 -10.26
CA ASP A 151 -29.17 -12.77 -9.48
C ASP A 151 -27.83 -13.47 -9.18
N GLY A 152 -27.50 -13.53 -7.90
CA GLY A 152 -26.30 -14.21 -7.42
C GLY A 152 -25.03 -13.36 -7.39
N LEU A 153 -25.02 -12.11 -7.85
CA LEU A 153 -23.85 -11.22 -7.76
C LEU A 153 -24.17 -9.96 -6.93
N GLU A 154 -23.59 -9.87 -5.74
CA GLU A 154 -23.75 -8.67 -4.89
C GLU A 154 -22.73 -7.59 -5.29
N PRO A 155 -23.17 -6.35 -5.60
CA PRO A 155 -22.26 -5.27 -5.94
C PRO A 155 -21.51 -4.74 -4.71
N VAL A 156 -20.21 -4.55 -4.85
CA VAL A 156 -19.32 -3.90 -3.87
C VAL A 156 -18.64 -2.71 -4.54
N LEU A 157 -18.81 -1.51 -3.99
CA LEU A 157 -18.51 -0.27 -4.70
C LEU A 157 -17.32 0.49 -4.14
N GLY A 158 -16.39 0.85 -5.01
CA GLY A 158 -15.29 1.76 -4.70
C GLY A 158 -15.83 3.10 -4.20
N VAL A 159 -15.04 3.80 -3.39
CA VAL A 159 -15.42 5.11 -2.82
C VAL A 159 -15.74 6.16 -3.89
N SER A 160 -15.19 6.02 -5.09
CA SER A 160 -15.43 6.92 -6.21
C SER A 160 -16.78 6.66 -6.89
N VAL A 161 -17.35 5.45 -6.80
CA VAL A 161 -18.58 5.08 -7.52
C VAL A 161 -19.80 5.75 -6.88
N PRO A 162 -20.56 6.59 -7.59
CA PRO A 162 -21.72 7.26 -7.00
C PRO A 162 -22.86 6.26 -6.70
N VAL A 163 -23.64 6.54 -5.67
CA VAL A 163 -24.89 5.83 -5.35
C VAL A 163 -25.94 6.87 -5.01
N ASP A 164 -27.11 6.78 -5.64
CA ASP A 164 -28.21 7.71 -5.39
C ASP A 164 -28.97 7.35 -4.10
N GLU A 165 -29.60 8.36 -3.49
CA GLU A 165 -30.37 8.19 -2.25
C GLU A 165 -31.52 7.19 -2.40
N ALA A 166 -32.19 7.13 -3.56
CA ALA A 166 -33.31 6.22 -3.77
C ALA A 166 -32.84 4.76 -3.75
N THR A 167 -31.63 4.48 -4.25
CA THR A 167 -30.97 3.17 -4.13
C THR A 167 -30.63 2.82 -2.69
N LEU A 168 -30.09 3.75 -1.89
CA LEU A 168 -29.84 3.52 -0.46
C LEU A 168 -31.12 3.30 0.34
N VAL A 169 -32.20 4.03 0.03
CA VAL A 169 -33.52 3.84 0.66
C VAL A 169 -34.10 2.47 0.29
N ARG A 170 -34.00 2.07 -0.98
CA ARG A 170 -34.52 0.79 -1.49
C ARG A 170 -33.75 -0.42 -0.95
N ARG A 171 -32.41 -0.40 -1.04
CA ARG A 171 -31.53 -1.52 -0.63
C ARG A 171 -31.16 -1.50 0.85
N TRP A 172 -31.45 -0.40 1.55
CA TRP A 172 -31.14 -0.14 2.97
C TRP A 172 -29.66 0.10 3.26
N TYR A 173 -28.79 -0.57 2.53
CA TYR A 173 -27.36 -0.36 2.55
C TYR A 173 -26.74 -0.78 1.20
N VAL A 174 -25.51 -0.34 0.97
CA VAL A 174 -24.61 -0.85 -0.07
C VAL A 174 -23.24 -1.14 0.53
N HIS A 175 -22.53 -2.10 -0.05
CA HIS A 175 -21.15 -2.38 0.34
C HIS A 175 -20.20 -1.42 -0.34
N ARG A 176 -19.26 -0.88 0.45
CA ARG A 176 -18.15 -0.08 -0.03
C ARG A 176 -16.84 -0.83 0.03
N ILE A 177 -15.89 -0.46 -0.81
CA ILE A 177 -14.50 -0.92 -0.71
C ILE A 177 -13.54 0.26 -0.84
N ARG A 178 -12.50 0.24 -0.04
CA ARG A 178 -11.34 1.12 -0.19
C ARG A 178 -10.06 0.35 0.12
N LEU A 179 -8.94 0.90 -0.34
CA LEU A 179 -7.62 0.34 -0.11
C LEU A 179 -6.72 1.36 0.58
N ASP A 180 -6.32 1.05 1.81
CA ASP A 180 -5.42 1.88 2.60
C ASP A 180 -3.97 1.45 2.32
N SER A 181 -3.06 2.39 2.05
CA SER A 181 -1.66 2.06 1.77
C SER A 181 -0.91 1.71 3.06
N GLU A 182 -0.27 0.54 3.09
CA GLU A 182 0.56 0.06 4.19
C GLU A 182 1.96 -0.31 3.68
N GLY A 183 2.85 0.68 3.68
CA GLY A 183 4.19 0.53 3.09
C GLY A 183 4.09 0.23 1.59
N THR A 184 4.52 -0.97 1.20
CA THR A 184 4.57 -1.43 -0.20
C THR A 184 3.35 -2.21 -0.64
N HIS A 185 2.39 -2.39 0.26
CA HIS A 185 1.17 -3.15 0.04
C HIS A 185 -0.06 -2.28 0.26
N ARG A 186 -1.22 -2.78 -0.15
CA ARG A 186 -2.50 -2.13 0.10
C ARG A 186 -3.41 -3.06 0.88
N ARG A 187 -4.02 -2.53 1.95
CA ARG A 187 -4.96 -3.27 2.80
C ARG A 187 -6.40 -2.95 2.41
N VAL A 188 -7.18 -3.99 2.18
CA VAL A 188 -8.61 -3.89 1.84
C VAL A 188 -9.43 -3.56 3.09
N ARG A 189 -10.31 -2.56 2.95
CA ARG A 189 -11.35 -2.22 3.94
C ARG A 189 -12.72 -2.31 3.28
N ILE A 190 -13.65 -2.95 3.96
CA ILE A 190 -15.05 -3.08 3.52
C ILE A 190 -15.90 -2.11 4.32
N GLY A 191 -16.66 -1.28 3.61
CA GLY A 191 -17.55 -0.30 4.19
C GLY A 191 -19.02 -0.69 4.06
N THR A 192 -19.86 -0.09 4.90
CA THR A 192 -21.33 -0.12 4.75
C THR A 192 -21.83 1.30 4.70
N GLU A 193 -22.40 1.67 3.57
CA GLU A 193 -23.10 2.94 3.40
C GLU A 193 -24.60 2.70 3.50
N ALA A 194 -25.28 3.54 4.26
CA ALA A 194 -26.73 3.47 4.44
C ALA A 194 -27.32 4.89 4.37
N PHE A 195 -28.61 4.98 4.06
CA PHE A 195 -29.28 6.26 3.95
C PHE A 195 -29.13 7.11 5.22
N ALA A 196 -28.72 8.37 5.05
CA ALA A 196 -28.48 9.33 6.12
C ALA A 196 -27.46 8.88 7.19
N ARG A 197 -26.52 8.01 6.82
CA ARG A 197 -25.41 7.56 7.69
C ARG A 197 -24.10 7.60 6.93
N GLY A 198 -23.02 8.02 7.60
CA GLY A 198 -21.67 7.91 7.04
C GLY A 198 -21.26 6.45 6.81
N VAL A 199 -20.26 6.24 5.97
CA VAL A 199 -19.75 4.90 5.69
C VAL A 199 -18.99 4.35 6.89
N GLU A 200 -19.46 3.24 7.45
CA GLU A 200 -18.76 2.51 8.51
C GLU A 200 -17.78 1.50 7.90
N TRP A 201 -16.49 1.59 8.25
CA TRP A 201 -15.41 0.81 7.63
C TRP A 201 -14.87 -0.28 8.56
N PHE A 202 -14.71 -1.48 8.01
CA PHE A 202 -14.25 -2.69 8.70
C PHE A 202 -13.12 -3.37 7.92
N ALA A 203 -12.31 -4.18 8.61
CA ALA A 203 -11.34 -5.05 7.97
C ALA A 203 -12.08 -6.25 7.37
N LEU A 204 -11.45 -6.88 6.39
CA LEU A 204 -12.06 -8.00 5.69
C LEU A 204 -12.26 -9.22 6.62
N ASP A 205 -11.39 -9.41 7.62
CA ASP A 205 -11.50 -10.46 8.64
C ASP A 205 -12.66 -10.23 9.62
N GLU A 206 -13.06 -8.98 9.86
CA GLU A 206 -14.27 -8.59 10.61
C GLU A 206 -15.57 -8.85 9.82
N CYS A 207 -15.47 -9.16 8.53
CA CYS A 207 -16.60 -9.47 7.67
C CYS A 207 -16.89 -10.97 7.61
N GLU A 208 -18.16 -11.29 7.40
CA GLU A 208 -18.66 -12.66 7.28
C GLU A 208 -19.33 -12.87 5.94
N LEU A 209 -19.22 -14.10 5.43
CA LEU A 209 -20.01 -14.56 4.31
C LEU A 209 -21.26 -15.26 4.85
N THR A 210 -22.43 -14.71 4.53
CA THR A 210 -23.72 -15.23 4.98
C THR A 210 -24.51 -15.77 3.78
N GLU A 211 -25.65 -16.41 4.03
CA GLU A 211 -26.59 -16.82 2.97
C GLU A 211 -27.07 -15.65 2.09
N ARG A 212 -27.01 -14.42 2.61
CA ARG A 212 -27.38 -13.18 1.90
C ARG A 212 -26.20 -12.53 1.18
N GLY A 213 -25.02 -13.14 1.22
CA GLY A 213 -23.78 -12.57 0.70
C GLY A 213 -22.90 -11.98 1.80
N LEU A 214 -22.05 -11.03 1.41
CA LEU A 214 -21.13 -10.34 2.30
C LEU A 214 -21.90 -9.62 3.43
N SER A 215 -21.42 -9.74 4.66
CA SER A 215 -22.03 -9.11 5.83
C SER A 215 -20.97 -8.47 6.70
N THR A 216 -21.09 -7.16 6.89
CA THR A 216 -20.27 -6.39 7.83
C THR A 216 -20.98 -6.33 9.20
N PRO A 217 -20.27 -5.92 10.27
CA PRO A 217 -20.91 -5.63 11.55
C PRO A 217 -22.06 -4.61 11.45
N ALA A 218 -21.91 -3.56 10.65
CA ALA A 218 -22.98 -2.58 10.40
C ALA A 218 -24.19 -3.20 9.68
N VAL A 219 -23.98 -4.07 8.69
CA VAL A 219 -25.07 -4.80 8.03
C VAL A 219 -25.82 -5.68 9.02
N LYS A 220 -25.13 -6.38 9.92
CA LYS A 220 -25.77 -7.18 10.97
C LYS A 220 -26.66 -6.31 11.86
N GLN A 221 -26.23 -5.10 12.23
CA GLN A 221 -27.03 -4.16 13.02
C GLN A 221 -28.24 -3.64 12.25
N ILE A 222 -28.08 -3.29 10.98
CA ILE A 222 -29.18 -2.81 10.12
C ILE A 222 -30.24 -3.92 9.94
N VAL A 223 -29.80 -5.14 9.66
CA VAL A 223 -30.69 -6.29 9.46
C VAL A 223 -31.38 -6.70 10.77
N SER A 224 -30.65 -6.77 11.88
CA SER A 224 -31.23 -7.12 13.19
C SER A 224 -32.23 -6.08 13.67
N SER A 225 -31.93 -4.79 13.55
CA SER A 225 -32.88 -3.71 13.88
C SER A 225 -34.20 -3.81 13.11
N ARG A 226 -34.16 -4.35 11.88
CA ARG A 226 -35.36 -4.55 11.05
C ARG A 226 -36.06 -5.87 11.30
N ARG A 227 -35.33 -6.94 11.66
CA ARG A 227 -35.90 -8.23 12.06
C ARG A 227 -36.51 -8.23 13.46
N ALA A 228 -35.95 -7.44 14.38
CA ALA A 228 -36.39 -7.31 15.78
C ALA A 228 -37.65 -6.45 15.94
N ARG A 229 -38.14 -5.83 14.86
CA ARG A 229 -39.49 -5.29 14.82
C ARG A 229 -40.44 -6.49 14.71
N PRO A 230 -41.32 -6.77 15.69
CA PRO A 230 -42.29 -7.82 15.53
C PRO A 230 -43.12 -7.53 14.28
N THR A 231 -43.11 -8.45 13.33
CA THR A 231 -44.18 -8.57 12.34
C THR A 231 -45.44 -8.88 13.12
N SER A 232 -46.17 -7.86 13.58
CA SER A 232 -47.61 -8.00 13.72
C SER A 232 -48.10 -8.29 12.32
N SER A 233 -48.62 -9.50 12.12
CA SER A 233 -49.29 -9.96 10.91
C SER A 233 -50.16 -8.84 10.36
N TRP A 234 -49.67 -8.15 9.33
CA TRP A 234 -50.53 -7.41 8.43
C TRP A 234 -51.24 -8.47 7.59
N THR A 235 -52.35 -8.95 8.13
CA THR A 235 -53.41 -9.54 7.33
C THR A 235 -53.70 -8.60 6.17
N VAL A 236 -53.71 -9.17 4.98
CA VAL A 236 -54.18 -8.56 3.74
C VAL A 236 -55.49 -7.83 4.03
N ALA A 237 -55.46 -6.50 4.07
CA ALA A 237 -56.63 -5.63 4.15
C ALA A 237 -56.38 -4.49 3.14
N LYS A 238 -57.07 -4.50 2.00
CA LYS A 238 -58.26 -3.66 1.78
C LYS A 238 -58.11 -2.27 2.39
N SER A 239 -57.93 -1.29 1.50
CA SER A 239 -58.05 0.16 1.71
C SER A 239 -57.25 0.75 2.90
N ARG A 240 -56.06 1.25 2.58
CA ARG A 240 -55.22 2.06 3.48
C ARG A 240 -55.96 3.37 3.83
N LYS A 241 -56.42 3.50 5.08
CA LYS A 241 -56.72 4.82 5.68
C LYS A 241 -55.41 5.42 6.17
N GLU A 242 -55.16 6.69 5.84
CA GLU A 242 -53.97 7.42 6.26
C GLU A 242 -53.78 7.39 7.79
N PRO A 243 -52.53 7.32 8.29
CA PRO A 243 -52.25 7.35 9.72
C PRO A 243 -52.69 8.70 10.32
N ASN A 244 -53.46 8.65 11.42
CA ASN A 244 -53.92 9.81 12.17
C ASN A 244 -52.75 10.76 12.51
N ALA A 245 -52.97 12.07 12.34
CA ALA A 245 -52.03 13.17 12.61
C ALA A 245 -51.25 13.04 13.94
N SER A 246 -51.87 12.50 14.98
CA SER A 246 -51.20 12.30 16.29
C SER A 246 -50.05 11.29 16.24
N VAL A 247 -50.15 10.25 15.40
CA VAL A 247 -49.07 9.25 15.22
C VAL A 247 -47.92 9.85 14.39
N ARG A 248 -48.25 10.71 13.42
CA ARG A 248 -47.26 11.44 12.62
C ARG A 248 -46.45 12.41 13.49
N ALA A 249 -47.11 13.14 14.39
CA ALA A 249 -46.48 14.05 15.35
C ALA A 249 -45.42 13.36 16.22
N VAL A 250 -45.75 12.21 16.83
CA VAL A 250 -44.82 11.45 17.67
C VAL A 250 -43.61 10.96 16.88
N GLY A 251 -43.81 10.53 15.63
CA GLY A 251 -42.73 10.11 14.74
C GLY A 251 -41.76 11.24 14.41
N LEU A 252 -42.27 12.44 14.15
CA LEU A 252 -41.46 13.63 13.85
C LEU A 252 -40.66 14.09 15.07
N LEU A 253 -41.26 14.12 16.27
CA LEU A 253 -40.55 14.43 17.52
C LEU A 253 -39.36 13.50 17.77
N ARG A 254 -39.54 12.19 17.53
CA ARG A 254 -38.45 11.21 17.66
C ARG A 254 -37.34 11.45 16.63
N ARG A 255 -37.70 11.69 15.37
CA ARG A 255 -36.73 12.01 14.30
C ARG A 255 -35.94 13.27 14.62
N LEU A 256 -36.59 14.30 15.16
CA LEU A 256 -35.94 15.54 15.58
C LEU A 256 -34.96 15.32 16.73
N ALA A 257 -35.35 14.54 17.73
CA ALA A 257 -34.49 14.19 18.86
C ALA A 257 -33.26 13.37 18.41
N ASP A 258 -33.46 12.40 17.52
CA ASP A 258 -32.37 11.59 16.98
C ASP A 258 -31.43 12.41 16.09
N ALA A 259 -31.96 13.33 15.26
CA ALA A 259 -31.18 14.23 14.42
C ALA A 259 -30.31 15.19 15.24
N ARG A 260 -30.82 15.71 16.36
CA ARG A 260 -30.04 16.55 17.29
C ARG A 260 -28.91 15.78 17.97
N LYS A 261 -29.11 14.51 18.33
CA LYS A 261 -28.06 13.66 18.93
C LYS A 261 -26.88 13.42 18.01
N VAL A 262 -27.11 13.36 16.70
CA VAL A 262 -26.07 13.19 15.68
C VAL A 262 -25.67 14.52 15.04
N GLU A 263 -26.09 15.64 15.63
CA GLU A 263 -25.77 17.02 15.21
C GLU A 263 -26.08 17.31 13.73
N SER A 264 -27.11 16.68 13.16
CA SER A 264 -27.47 16.85 11.75
C SER A 264 -28.33 18.10 11.52
N VAL A 265 -27.68 19.22 11.20
CA VAL A 265 -28.32 20.53 10.93
C VAL A 265 -29.42 20.45 9.85
N VAL A 266 -29.14 19.78 8.73
CA VAL A 266 -30.07 19.65 7.59
C VAL A 266 -31.32 18.86 7.97
N VAL A 267 -31.16 17.76 8.72
CA VAL A 267 -32.30 16.91 9.13
C VAL A 267 -33.13 17.62 10.19
N VAL A 268 -32.50 18.34 11.12
CA VAL A 268 -33.21 19.15 12.12
C VAL A 268 -34.06 20.23 11.44
N ALA A 269 -33.51 20.96 10.46
CA ALA A 269 -34.25 21.97 9.70
C ALA A 269 -35.47 21.36 8.97
N ARG A 270 -35.26 20.28 8.21
CA ARG A 270 -36.33 19.60 7.48
C ARG A 270 -37.44 19.06 8.38
N VAL A 271 -37.07 18.47 9.53
CA VAL A 271 -38.08 17.92 10.45
C VAL A 271 -38.87 19.03 11.14
N CYS A 272 -38.28 20.21 11.37
CA CYS A 272 -39.01 21.38 11.83
C CYS A 272 -40.08 21.80 10.80
N ASP A 273 -39.73 21.89 9.51
CA ASP A 273 -40.68 22.22 8.45
C ASP A 273 -41.82 21.16 8.37
N GLU A 274 -41.47 19.86 8.42
CA GLU A 274 -42.45 18.75 8.43
C GLU A 274 -43.40 18.80 9.65
N ILE A 275 -42.97 19.37 10.79
CA ILE A 275 -43.82 19.55 11.98
C ILE A 275 -44.76 20.75 11.80
N GLU A 276 -44.29 21.84 11.19
CA GLU A 276 -45.11 23.04 10.95
C GLU A 276 -46.21 22.79 9.91
N ASP A 277 -45.93 21.96 8.91
CA ASP A 277 -46.89 21.52 7.90
C ASP A 277 -48.00 20.60 8.46
N LEU A 278 -47.88 20.15 9.71
CA LEU A 278 -48.83 19.24 10.35
C LEU A 278 -50.05 20.02 10.90
N ILE A 279 -50.93 20.46 9.99
CA ILE A 279 -52.08 21.32 10.30
C ILE A 279 -53.17 20.60 11.13
N GLU A 280 -53.29 19.28 11.00
CA GLU A 280 -54.36 18.42 11.57
C GLU A 280 -54.24 18.16 13.09
N VAL A 281 -53.18 18.64 13.76
CA VAL A 281 -52.99 18.48 15.20
C VAL A 281 -53.46 19.74 15.95
N HIS A 282 -54.29 19.54 16.97
CA HIS A 282 -54.91 20.61 17.76
C HIS A 282 -54.63 20.46 19.26
N GLY A 283 -54.89 21.53 20.02
CA GLY A 283 -54.80 21.55 21.47
C GLY A 283 -53.36 21.40 21.99
N GLU A 284 -53.22 20.68 23.12
CA GLU A 284 -51.96 20.52 23.85
C GLU A 284 -50.81 19.97 23.00
N THR A 285 -51.10 19.01 22.12
CA THR A 285 -50.09 18.39 21.23
C THR A 285 -49.51 19.40 20.24
N ARG A 286 -50.29 20.38 19.77
CA ARG A 286 -49.79 21.45 18.90
C ARG A 286 -48.86 22.41 19.66
N GLY A 287 -49.19 22.71 20.92
CA GLY A 287 -48.33 23.51 21.79
C GLY A 287 -46.98 22.84 22.08
N GLN A 288 -46.98 21.53 22.32
CA GLN A 288 -45.76 20.74 22.51
C GLN A 288 -44.88 20.72 21.25
N LEU A 289 -45.48 20.51 20.07
CA LEU A 289 -44.76 20.54 18.79
C LEU A 289 -44.13 21.91 18.53
N ALA A 290 -44.88 23.00 18.75
CA ALA A 290 -44.37 24.37 18.57
C ALA A 290 -43.18 24.67 19.50
N ALA A 291 -43.28 24.29 20.79
CA ALA A 291 -42.19 24.49 21.74
C ALA A 291 -40.90 23.73 21.35
N VAL A 292 -41.05 22.52 20.82
CA VAL A 292 -39.91 21.70 20.38
C VAL A 292 -39.29 22.24 19.10
N VAL A 293 -40.09 22.74 18.15
CA VAL A 293 -39.58 23.40 16.93
C VAL A 293 -38.82 24.68 17.27
N GLU A 294 -39.33 25.50 18.19
CA GLU A 294 -38.64 26.69 18.66
C GLU A 294 -37.29 26.36 19.31
N ASP A 295 -37.24 25.31 20.14
CA ASP A 295 -35.97 24.85 20.72
C ASP A 295 -34.98 24.36 19.66
N ALA A 296 -35.46 23.62 18.66
CA ALA A 296 -34.65 23.15 17.54
C ALA A 296 -34.14 24.31 16.67
N ARG A 297 -34.94 25.36 16.45
CA ARG A 297 -34.51 26.58 15.74
C ARG A 297 -33.42 27.33 16.49
N ARG A 298 -33.53 27.47 17.82
CA ARG A 298 -32.44 28.04 18.64
C ARG A 298 -31.16 27.22 18.51
N TRP A 299 -31.27 25.89 18.49
CA TRP A 299 -30.11 25.02 18.27
C TRP A 299 -29.50 25.21 16.88
N LEU A 300 -30.30 25.31 15.81
CA LEU A 300 -29.83 25.59 14.45
C LEU A 300 -29.08 26.93 14.37
N HIS A 301 -29.60 27.98 15.03
CA HIS A 301 -28.93 29.27 15.12
C HIS A 301 -27.58 29.16 15.83
N ALA A 302 -27.50 28.43 16.94
CA ALA A 302 -26.24 28.22 17.65
C ALA A 302 -25.21 27.46 16.80
N GLN A 303 -25.64 26.46 16.03
CA GLN A 303 -24.76 25.74 15.10
C GLN A 303 -24.26 26.64 13.96
N ALA A 304 -25.10 27.54 13.46
CA ALA A 304 -24.70 28.52 12.45
C ALA A 304 -23.63 29.49 12.99
N GLU A 305 -23.70 29.90 14.26
CA GLU A 305 -22.65 30.71 14.89
C GLU A 305 -21.33 29.95 15.02
N VAL A 306 -21.37 28.70 15.49
CA VAL A 306 -20.16 27.86 15.59
C VAL A 306 -19.50 27.69 14.23
N ARG A 307 -20.30 27.49 13.18
CA ARG A 307 -19.82 27.39 11.79
C ARG A 307 -19.19 28.70 11.31
N ARG A 308 -19.84 29.85 11.54
CA ARG A 308 -19.27 31.17 11.20
C ARG A 308 -17.93 31.41 11.87
N GLU A 309 -17.85 31.13 13.17
CA GLU A 309 -16.62 31.31 13.95
C GLU A 309 -15.50 30.41 13.44
N LEU A 310 -15.80 29.15 13.10
CA LEU A 310 -14.83 28.21 12.55
C LEU A 310 -14.20 28.71 11.24
N PHE A 311 -15.02 29.19 10.30
CA PHE A 311 -14.51 29.73 9.03
C PHE A 311 -13.79 31.07 9.21
N SER A 312 -14.20 31.89 10.18
CA SER A 312 -13.47 33.10 10.57
C SER A 312 -12.06 32.77 11.08
N GLN A 313 -11.94 31.81 12.00
CA GLN A 313 -10.65 31.35 12.52
C GLN A 313 -9.77 30.73 11.43
N LEU A 314 -10.36 29.97 10.49
CA LEU A 314 -9.62 29.41 9.36
C LEU A 314 -9.06 30.52 8.45
N GLY A 315 -9.87 31.54 8.16
CA GLY A 315 -9.44 32.73 7.42
C GLY A 315 -8.31 33.49 8.12
N ALA A 316 -8.41 33.70 9.44
CA ALA A 316 -7.37 34.35 10.22
C ALA A 316 -6.06 33.55 10.22
N ALA A 317 -6.12 32.22 10.36
CA ALA A 317 -4.96 31.34 10.28
C ALA A 317 -4.28 31.39 8.90
N LEU A 318 -5.07 31.53 7.83
CA LEU A 318 -4.54 31.73 6.49
C LEU A 318 -3.81 33.07 6.36
N SER A 319 -4.40 34.16 6.86
CA SER A 319 -3.75 35.48 6.87
C SER A 319 -2.47 35.53 7.70
N ALA A 320 -2.39 34.71 8.76
CA ALA A 320 -1.20 34.57 9.61
C ALA A 320 -0.16 33.57 9.06
N GLU A 321 -0.45 32.91 7.92
CA GLU A 321 0.36 31.85 7.32
C GLU A 321 0.67 30.67 8.27
N ASP A 322 -0.12 30.46 9.33
CA ASP A 322 0.09 29.36 10.29
C ASP A 322 -0.38 28.02 9.70
N THR A 323 0.53 27.33 9.01
CA THR A 323 0.28 26.03 8.35
C THR A 323 -0.28 24.97 9.30
N SER A 324 0.08 25.00 10.59
CA SER A 324 -0.39 24.01 11.57
C SER A 324 -1.84 24.27 11.94
N GLN A 325 -2.16 25.54 12.25
CA GLN A 325 -3.51 25.94 12.60
C GLN A 325 -4.47 25.82 11.42
N VAL A 326 -4.03 26.18 10.20
CA VAL A 326 -4.79 25.99 8.96
C VAL A 326 -5.17 24.52 8.77
N ARG A 327 -4.23 23.58 8.96
CA ARG A 327 -4.50 22.14 8.81
C ARG A 327 -5.55 21.65 9.81
N GLN A 328 -5.44 22.04 11.08
CA GLN A 328 -6.38 21.59 12.12
C GLN A 328 -7.79 22.14 11.88
N LEU A 329 -7.90 23.43 11.57
CA LEU A 329 -9.18 24.09 11.32
C LEU A 329 -9.85 23.61 10.04
N LEU A 330 -9.09 23.34 8.98
CA LEU A 330 -9.63 22.80 7.72
C LEU A 330 -10.26 21.40 7.90
N ILE A 331 -9.63 20.52 8.69
CA ILE A 331 -10.19 19.20 9.02
C ILE A 331 -11.54 19.36 9.71
N ARG A 332 -11.62 20.28 10.69
CA ARG A 332 -12.85 20.56 11.41
C ARG A 332 -13.92 21.16 10.49
N ALA A 333 -13.56 22.07 9.59
CA ALA A 333 -14.45 22.66 8.60
C ALA A 333 -14.96 21.64 7.55
N ASN A 334 -14.14 20.64 7.19
CA ASN A 334 -14.53 19.50 6.36
C ASN A 334 -15.54 18.60 7.08
N ALA A 335 -15.36 18.36 8.38
CA ALA A 335 -16.30 17.55 9.16
C ALA A 335 -17.65 18.26 9.37
N THR A 336 -17.65 19.57 9.61
CA THR A 336 -18.87 20.33 9.95
C THR A 336 -19.69 20.73 8.72
N ALA A 337 -19.05 21.10 7.61
CA ALA A 337 -19.73 21.72 6.47
C ALA A 337 -19.35 21.11 5.11
N GLY A 338 -18.77 19.91 5.07
CA GLY A 338 -18.17 19.35 3.84
C GLY A 338 -19.11 19.22 2.63
N HIS A 339 -20.42 19.08 2.86
CA HIS A 339 -21.40 18.76 1.79
C HIS A 339 -22.38 19.91 1.50
N ASP A 340 -22.36 20.99 2.28
CA ASP A 340 -23.36 22.07 2.26
C ASP A 340 -22.74 23.47 2.42
N ARG A 341 -21.48 23.67 2.03
CA ARG A 341 -20.78 24.96 2.12
C ARG A 341 -21.48 26.06 1.33
N ALA A 342 -21.52 27.25 1.94
CA ALA A 342 -21.76 28.47 1.21
C ALA A 342 -20.57 28.79 0.29
N VAL A 343 -20.80 29.60 -0.75
CA VAL A 343 -19.75 29.97 -1.73
C VAL A 343 -18.52 30.58 -1.05
N GLU A 344 -18.72 31.44 -0.04
CA GLU A 344 -17.60 32.06 0.69
C GLU A 344 -16.81 31.05 1.53
N GLU A 345 -17.49 30.08 2.14
CA GLU A 345 -16.84 29.02 2.92
C GLU A 345 -16.03 28.07 2.04
N THR A 346 -16.53 27.78 0.83
CA THR A 346 -15.79 27.01 -0.17
C THR A 346 -14.50 27.73 -0.57
N ARG A 347 -14.54 29.05 -0.80
CA ARG A 347 -13.34 29.83 -1.13
C ARG A 347 -12.29 29.78 -0.01
N VAL A 348 -12.71 29.92 1.25
CA VAL A 348 -11.80 29.83 2.39
C VAL A 348 -11.17 28.43 2.51
N ALA A 349 -11.95 27.38 2.30
CA ALA A 349 -11.44 26.01 2.33
C ALA A 349 -10.46 25.72 1.17
N GLU A 350 -10.75 26.18 -0.05
CA GLU A 350 -9.86 26.04 -1.20
C GLU A 350 -8.54 26.81 -1.01
N ALA A 351 -8.61 28.03 -0.45
CA ALA A 351 -7.42 28.80 -0.10
C ALA A 351 -6.57 28.08 0.95
N ALA A 352 -7.20 27.42 1.93
CA ALA A 352 -6.50 26.61 2.92
C ALA A 352 -5.79 25.40 2.31
N ASP A 353 -6.45 24.67 1.41
CA ASP A 353 -5.82 23.57 0.67
C ASP A 353 -4.63 24.05 -0.16
N ALA A 354 -4.75 25.18 -0.85
CA ALA A 354 -3.67 25.78 -1.63
C ALA A 354 -2.46 26.16 -0.73
N HIS A 355 -2.71 26.76 0.43
CA HIS A 355 -1.67 27.11 1.41
C HIS A 355 -0.88 25.90 1.91
N LEU A 356 -1.59 24.80 2.24
CA LEU A 356 -0.97 23.57 2.71
C LEU A 356 -0.11 22.91 1.62
N VAL A 357 -0.55 22.96 0.35
CA VAL A 357 0.21 22.45 -0.79
C VAL A 357 1.49 23.29 -1.02
N ALA A 358 1.38 24.62 -0.96
CA ALA A 358 2.52 25.52 -1.13
C ALA A 358 3.56 25.35 0.00
N SER A 359 3.10 25.27 1.25
CA SER A 359 3.94 25.08 2.43
C SER A 359 4.70 23.74 2.38
N GLY A 360 4.06 22.67 1.90
CA GLY A 360 4.70 21.37 1.72
C GLY A 360 5.82 21.38 0.68
N ALA A 361 5.63 22.07 -0.44
CA ALA A 361 6.63 22.19 -1.50
C ALA A 361 7.89 22.98 -1.05
N GLY A 362 7.71 24.03 -0.25
CA GLY A 362 8.81 24.83 0.30
C GLY A 362 9.72 24.03 1.25
N LEU A 363 9.13 23.27 2.17
CA LEU A 363 9.87 22.36 3.07
C LEU A 363 10.61 21.27 2.31
N GLN A 364 9.99 20.71 1.27
CA GLN A 364 10.62 19.70 0.42
C GLN A 364 11.84 20.28 -0.30
N MET A 365 11.76 21.50 -0.84
CA MET A 365 12.89 22.14 -1.51
C MET A 365 14.07 22.45 -0.58
N LEU A 366 13.82 22.90 0.64
CA LEU A 366 14.86 23.13 1.64
C LEU A 366 15.57 21.83 2.03
N ASN A 367 14.81 20.74 2.23
CA ASN A 367 15.37 19.42 2.51
C ASN A 367 16.24 18.91 1.34
N LEU A 368 15.82 19.12 0.10
CA LEU A 368 16.59 18.75 -1.09
C LEU A 368 17.92 19.50 -1.18
N GLN A 369 17.93 20.81 -0.91
CA GLN A 369 19.15 21.59 -0.89
C GLN A 369 20.12 21.13 0.21
N GLN A 370 19.60 20.81 1.40
CA GLN A 370 20.42 20.28 2.50
C GLN A 370 21.01 18.91 2.15
N GLN A 371 20.22 18.02 1.57
CA GLN A 371 20.68 16.69 1.17
C GLN A 371 21.73 16.75 0.05
N LYS A 372 21.53 17.59 -0.97
CA LYS A 372 22.54 17.82 -2.03
C LYS A 372 23.88 18.25 -1.44
N ARG A 373 23.87 19.24 -0.53
CA ARG A 373 25.08 19.70 0.17
C ARG A 373 25.76 18.59 0.98
N LEU A 374 25.00 17.68 1.58
CA LEU A 374 25.55 16.53 2.32
C LEU A 374 26.20 15.50 1.38
N VAL A 375 25.60 15.24 0.21
CA VAL A 375 26.16 14.34 -0.81
C VAL A 375 27.47 14.91 -1.35
N GLU A 376 27.48 16.18 -1.75
CA GLU A 376 28.68 16.87 -2.25
C GLU A 376 29.80 16.84 -1.20
N LYS A 377 29.50 17.11 0.08
CA LYS A 377 30.47 17.03 1.19
C LYS A 377 31.04 15.62 1.37
N LYS A 378 30.21 14.58 1.33
CA LYS A 378 30.65 13.18 1.44
C LYS A 378 31.50 12.77 0.25
N ALA A 379 31.16 13.23 -0.95
CA ALA A 379 31.93 13.00 -2.17
C ALA A 379 33.32 13.66 -2.09
N ALA A 380 33.40 14.93 -1.69
CA ALA A 380 34.67 15.62 -1.46
C ALA A 380 35.56 14.91 -0.42
N GLN A 381 34.98 14.43 0.68
CA GLN A 381 35.71 13.63 1.68
C GLN A 381 36.18 12.26 1.13
N ARG A 382 35.46 11.65 0.19
CA ARG A 382 35.91 10.42 -0.47
C ARG A 382 37.06 10.70 -1.43
N VAL A 383 37.03 11.80 -2.16
CA VAL A 383 38.13 12.26 -3.02
C VAL A 383 39.40 12.42 -2.20
N ARG A 384 39.37 13.20 -1.11
CA ARG A 384 40.52 13.43 -0.23
C ARG A 384 41.14 12.13 0.30
N ARG A 385 40.31 11.26 0.89
CA ARG A 385 40.76 9.95 1.41
C ARG A 385 41.33 9.04 0.32
N THR A 386 40.80 9.13 -0.89
CA THR A 386 41.29 8.31 -2.01
C THR A 386 42.61 8.87 -2.52
N LEU A 387 42.76 10.19 -2.66
CA LEU A 387 44.04 10.84 -2.99
C LEU A 387 45.13 10.52 -1.96
N GLU A 388 44.82 10.55 -0.66
CA GLU A 388 45.75 10.14 0.41
C GLU A 388 46.21 8.68 0.26
N LYS A 389 45.27 7.76 0.00
CA LYS A 389 45.59 6.34 -0.24
C LYS A 389 46.46 6.15 -1.48
N LEU A 390 46.18 6.92 -2.54
CA LEU A 390 46.95 6.86 -3.78
C LEU A 390 48.36 7.42 -3.62
N ALA A 391 48.54 8.46 -2.81
CA ALA A 391 49.88 9.00 -2.48
C ALA A 391 50.77 7.96 -1.79
N GLY A 392 50.19 7.04 -1.02
CA GLY A 392 50.91 5.94 -0.36
C GLY A 392 51.29 4.76 -1.26
N LEU A 393 50.72 4.65 -2.48
CA LEU A 393 50.98 3.52 -3.39
C LEU A 393 52.13 3.86 -4.36
N ARG A 394 53.30 3.21 -4.18
CA ARG A 394 54.44 3.39 -5.11
C ARG A 394 54.18 2.77 -6.49
N ARG A 395 54.50 3.57 -7.53
CA ARG A 395 54.65 3.42 -9.01
C ARG A 395 54.27 2.13 -9.80
N ARG A 396 53.82 1.00 -9.23
CA ARG A 396 53.58 -0.25 -10.02
C ARG A 396 52.33 -1.07 -9.66
N ALA A 397 51.37 -0.54 -8.89
CA ALA A 397 50.13 -1.26 -8.58
C ALA A 397 49.03 -1.03 -9.66
N PRO A 398 48.09 -1.96 -9.87
CA PRO A 398 46.94 -1.76 -10.78
C PRO A 398 45.91 -0.82 -10.13
N VAL A 399 46.12 0.50 -10.26
CA VAL A 399 45.33 1.54 -9.59
C VAL A 399 44.04 1.92 -10.33
N ARG A 400 43.82 1.43 -11.56
CA ARG A 400 42.75 1.89 -12.48
C ARG A 400 41.35 1.94 -11.85
N ARG A 401 40.94 0.92 -11.09
CA ARG A 401 39.62 0.90 -10.43
C ARG A 401 39.46 1.98 -9.35
N LEU A 402 40.53 2.29 -8.61
CA LEU A 402 40.52 3.35 -7.60
C LEU A 402 40.44 4.73 -8.25
N VAL A 403 41.09 4.90 -9.42
CA VAL A 403 41.03 6.17 -10.17
C VAL A 403 39.67 6.40 -10.83
N ILE A 404 38.99 5.34 -11.28
CA ILE A 404 37.60 5.44 -11.77
C ILE A 404 36.69 5.95 -10.63
N GLY A 405 36.72 5.28 -9.47
CA GLY A 405 35.93 5.71 -8.31
C GLY A 405 36.32 7.09 -7.75
N LEU A 406 37.58 7.50 -7.90
CA LEU A 406 38.04 8.86 -7.61
C LEU A 406 37.40 9.89 -8.56
N SER A 407 37.30 9.56 -9.85
CA SER A 407 36.75 10.45 -10.88
C SER A 407 35.25 10.64 -10.70
N ASP A 408 34.52 9.56 -10.42
CA ASP A 408 33.08 9.61 -10.12
C ASP A 408 32.82 10.44 -8.86
N ALA A 409 33.61 10.21 -7.80
CA ALA A 409 33.50 10.98 -6.57
C ALA A 409 33.88 12.47 -6.75
N ALA A 410 34.75 12.79 -7.71
CA ALA A 410 35.11 14.17 -8.03
C ALA A 410 34.00 14.89 -8.79
N ALA A 411 33.33 14.21 -9.73
CA ALA A 411 32.15 14.74 -10.41
C ALA A 411 31.00 15.03 -9.41
N ASP A 412 30.76 14.10 -8.48
CA ASP A 412 29.73 14.25 -7.43
C ASP A 412 30.04 15.35 -6.40
N ALA A 413 31.32 15.71 -6.21
CA ALA A 413 31.74 16.71 -5.24
C ALA A 413 31.53 18.16 -5.73
N GLY A 414 31.38 18.36 -7.05
CA GLY A 414 31.17 19.66 -7.67
C GLY A 414 32.20 20.70 -7.24
N GLY A 415 31.74 21.89 -6.86
CA GLY A 415 32.59 23.03 -6.47
C GLY A 415 33.23 22.94 -5.08
N LEU A 416 33.09 21.82 -4.36
CA LEU A 416 33.71 21.64 -3.03
C LEU A 416 35.16 21.15 -3.08
N LEU A 417 35.69 20.88 -4.28
CA LEU A 417 37.09 20.51 -4.50
C LEU A 417 37.93 21.74 -4.79
N SER A 418 39.12 21.80 -4.22
CA SER A 418 40.09 22.85 -4.54
C SER A 418 40.71 22.62 -5.93
N PRO A 419 41.26 23.66 -6.57
CA PRO A 419 42.00 23.51 -7.83
C PRO A 419 43.16 22.51 -7.75
N ASP A 420 43.84 22.45 -6.61
CA ASP A 420 44.93 21.48 -6.35
C ASP A 420 44.40 20.04 -6.25
N GLU A 421 43.25 19.82 -5.61
CA GLU A 421 42.59 18.51 -5.54
C GLU A 421 42.15 18.04 -6.94
N LEU A 422 41.58 18.93 -7.75
CA LEU A 422 41.20 18.64 -9.13
C LEU A 422 42.42 18.31 -10.00
N SER A 423 43.52 19.07 -9.88
CA SER A 423 44.77 18.79 -10.59
C SER A 423 45.32 17.39 -10.26
N LYS A 424 45.32 17.03 -8.97
CA LYS A 424 45.74 15.70 -8.51
C LYS A 424 44.84 14.58 -9.06
N VAL A 425 43.53 14.80 -9.14
CA VAL A 425 42.61 13.83 -9.76
C VAL A 425 42.96 13.62 -11.23
N SER A 426 43.19 14.69 -11.98
CA SER A 426 43.57 14.62 -13.40
C SER A 426 44.92 13.92 -13.62
N GLU A 427 45.94 14.21 -12.82
CA GLU A 427 47.23 13.52 -12.88
C GLU A 427 47.09 12.00 -12.68
N TRP A 428 46.20 11.58 -11.76
CA TRP A 428 45.92 10.16 -11.54
C TRP A 428 45.13 9.54 -12.71
N ARG A 429 44.23 10.29 -13.37
CA ARG A 429 43.52 9.84 -14.58
C ARG A 429 44.48 9.58 -15.74
N VAL A 430 45.39 10.51 -16.01
CA VAL A 430 46.45 10.35 -17.02
C VAL A 430 47.33 9.15 -16.69
N ARG A 431 47.79 9.04 -15.43
CA ARG A 431 48.62 7.92 -14.97
C ARG A 431 47.93 6.55 -15.08
N ALA A 432 46.61 6.51 -14.93
CA ALA A 432 45.81 5.30 -15.06
C ALA A 432 45.41 4.98 -16.52
N GLY A 433 45.85 5.79 -17.50
CA GLY A 433 45.50 5.64 -18.92
C GLY A 433 44.01 5.85 -19.18
N LEU A 434 43.34 6.68 -18.36
CA LEU A 434 41.92 7.05 -18.52
C LEU A 434 41.74 8.32 -19.36
N GLU A 435 42.83 9.02 -19.67
CA GLU A 435 42.89 10.12 -20.62
C GLU A 435 44.05 9.84 -21.57
N GLY A 436 43.73 9.55 -22.83
CA GLY A 436 44.69 9.56 -23.93
C GLY A 436 44.56 10.88 -24.69
N PRO A 437 45.64 11.41 -25.29
CA PRO A 437 45.54 12.56 -26.16
C PRO A 437 44.88 12.11 -27.48
N ASP A 438 43.71 12.66 -27.73
CA ASP A 438 42.95 12.71 -28.97
C ASP A 438 42.51 11.42 -29.67
N GLY A 439 41.23 11.43 -30.06
CA GLY A 439 40.55 10.34 -30.73
C GLY A 439 41.03 10.16 -32.18
N SER A 440 41.46 8.94 -32.50
CA SER A 440 41.08 8.25 -33.73
C SER A 440 41.47 6.78 -33.66
N SER A 441 40.62 5.99 -34.32
CA SER A 441 40.76 4.58 -34.69
C SER A 441 42.20 4.06 -34.79
N LEU A 442 42.46 2.86 -34.24
CA LEU A 442 43.00 1.72 -35.00
C LEU A 442 42.97 0.43 -34.16
N ALA A 443 42.81 -0.68 -34.88
CA ALA A 443 42.48 -2.02 -34.42
C ALA A 443 43.63 -2.77 -33.71
N VAL A 444 43.26 -3.60 -32.70
CA VAL A 444 43.55 -5.06 -32.48
C VAL A 444 45.03 -5.52 -32.60
N PRO A 445 45.61 -6.34 -31.67
CA PRO A 445 45.05 -7.64 -31.31
C PRO A 445 45.09 -8.10 -29.85
N ALA A 446 44.17 -9.04 -29.58
CA ALA A 446 44.08 -9.83 -28.36
C ALA A 446 45.37 -10.62 -28.08
N PRO A 447 45.62 -10.93 -26.80
CA PRO A 447 46.00 -12.30 -26.47
C PRO A 447 45.23 -12.89 -25.29
N ALA A 448 44.90 -14.16 -25.49
CA ALA A 448 44.87 -15.29 -24.56
C ALA A 448 44.23 -15.15 -23.16
N ARG A 449 43.22 -15.99 -22.96
CA ARG A 449 42.75 -16.51 -21.66
C ARG A 449 43.92 -17.03 -20.80
N PRO A 450 43.79 -16.92 -19.47
CA PRO A 450 44.20 -18.00 -18.59
C PRO A 450 43.00 -18.65 -17.88
N SER A 451 43.10 -19.97 -17.87
CA SER A 451 42.52 -21.00 -17.03
C SER A 451 41.81 -20.61 -15.72
N SER A 452 40.70 -21.33 -15.53
CA SER A 452 40.05 -21.71 -14.28
C SER A 452 40.94 -21.70 -13.04
N GLY A 453 40.71 -20.71 -12.16
CA GLY A 453 41.14 -20.71 -10.76
C GLY A 453 39.90 -20.80 -9.86
N THR A 454 39.80 -21.90 -9.11
CA THR A 454 38.75 -22.20 -8.14
C THR A 454 38.76 -21.14 -7.02
N VAL A 455 37.81 -20.21 -7.05
CA VAL A 455 37.63 -19.21 -5.98
C VAL A 455 37.03 -19.92 -4.76
N SER A 456 37.83 -20.13 -3.72
CA SER A 456 37.33 -20.51 -2.39
C SER A 456 36.39 -19.43 -1.87
N LYS A 457 35.11 -19.79 -1.69
CA LYS A 457 34.07 -18.95 -1.06
C LYS A 457 34.51 -18.57 0.35
N LYS A 458 34.91 -17.31 0.57
CA LYS A 458 35.05 -16.77 1.93
C LYS A 458 33.68 -16.76 2.59
N SER A 459 33.52 -17.53 3.67
CA SER A 459 32.29 -17.59 4.46
C SER A 459 32.00 -16.23 5.10
N VAL A 460 30.85 -15.64 4.77
CA VAL A 460 30.36 -14.41 5.41
C VAL A 460 30.17 -14.66 6.91
N PRO A 461 30.71 -13.82 7.81
CA PRO A 461 30.50 -13.94 9.25
C PRO A 461 29.01 -14.04 9.59
N ARG A 462 28.62 -14.93 10.52
CA ARG A 462 27.20 -15.27 10.77
C ARG A 462 26.34 -14.06 11.11
N HIS A 463 26.86 -13.10 11.87
CA HIS A 463 26.16 -11.84 12.18
C HIS A 463 25.88 -10.95 10.96
N GLY A 464 26.59 -11.12 9.84
CA GLY A 464 26.30 -10.45 8.57
C GLY A 464 25.14 -11.08 7.79
N GLN A 465 24.73 -12.29 8.16
CA GLN A 465 23.65 -13.03 7.49
C GLN A 465 22.25 -12.73 8.10
N VAL A 466 22.21 -12.10 9.27
CA VAL A 466 20.97 -11.77 9.99
C VAL A 466 21.00 -10.32 10.45
N ALA A 467 20.10 -9.50 9.92
CA ALA A 467 20.00 -8.09 10.30
C ALA A 467 19.66 -7.91 11.80
N ARG A 468 20.17 -6.82 12.40
CA ARG A 468 20.06 -6.52 13.85
C ARG A 468 18.67 -6.70 14.45
N ARG A 469 17.64 -6.22 13.74
CA ARG A 469 16.24 -6.31 14.19
C ARG A 469 15.76 -7.73 14.46
N PHE A 470 16.37 -8.75 13.86
CA PHE A 470 15.92 -10.14 14.02
C PHE A 470 16.56 -10.82 15.22
N TRP A 471 17.85 -10.58 15.49
CA TRP A 471 18.52 -11.22 16.63
C TRP A 471 18.39 -10.43 17.93
N ILE A 472 18.04 -9.13 17.87
CA ILE A 472 17.88 -8.33 19.08
C ILE A 472 16.58 -8.66 19.84
N ASN A 473 15.60 -9.29 19.20
CA ASN A 473 14.31 -9.64 19.81
C ASN A 473 14.40 -10.83 20.77
N GLU A 474 15.45 -11.65 20.65
CA GLU A 474 15.68 -12.81 21.50
C GLU A 474 16.76 -12.51 22.53
N GLN A 475 16.67 -13.09 23.73
CA GLN A 475 17.74 -12.97 24.72
C GLN A 475 19.02 -13.65 24.21
N CYS A 476 20.19 -13.02 24.43
CA CYS A 476 21.46 -13.66 24.07
C CYS A 476 21.76 -14.81 25.04
N PRO A 477 21.89 -16.07 24.57
CA PRO A 477 22.18 -17.20 25.47
C PRO A 477 23.60 -17.15 26.07
N ARG A 478 24.50 -16.37 25.47
CA ARG A 478 25.90 -16.27 25.90
C ARG A 478 26.16 -15.17 26.94
N CYS A 479 25.63 -13.98 26.73
CA CYS A 479 25.85 -12.83 27.63
C CYS A 479 24.59 -12.40 28.38
N PHE A 480 23.49 -13.14 28.21
CA PHE A 480 22.18 -12.88 28.82
C PHE A 480 21.59 -11.49 28.52
N ALA A 481 22.13 -10.78 27.52
CA ALA A 481 21.58 -9.51 27.05
C ALA A 481 20.11 -9.69 26.67
N VAL A 482 19.23 -8.99 27.39
CA VAL A 482 17.78 -9.06 27.23
C VAL A 482 17.34 -8.63 25.83
N ALA A 483 16.13 -9.03 25.45
CA ALA A 483 15.49 -8.56 24.23
C ALA A 483 15.53 -7.03 24.13
N GLY A 484 15.84 -6.50 22.95
CA GLY A 484 16.01 -5.07 22.69
C GLY A 484 17.41 -4.51 23.02
N LYS A 485 18.34 -5.29 23.59
CA LYS A 485 19.70 -4.83 23.94
C LYS A 485 20.80 -5.56 23.18
N ASP A 486 21.86 -4.82 22.85
CA ASP A 486 23.06 -5.34 22.19
C ASP A 486 23.83 -6.30 23.12
N CYS A 487 24.60 -7.20 22.52
CA CYS A 487 25.45 -8.11 23.29
C CYS A 487 26.57 -7.33 23.98
N VAL A 488 26.94 -7.73 25.19
CA VAL A 488 28.08 -7.18 25.93
C VAL A 488 29.25 -8.15 25.90
N ASN A 489 30.47 -7.65 26.01
CA ASN A 489 31.64 -8.52 26.17
C ASN A 489 31.50 -9.32 27.47
N ASP A 490 31.78 -10.61 27.35
CA ASP A 490 31.94 -11.54 28.47
C ASP A 490 33.44 -11.70 28.79
N ASP A 491 34.14 -10.57 28.86
CA ASP A 491 35.44 -10.54 29.51
C ASP A 491 35.18 -10.45 31.01
N ARG A 492 35.67 -11.43 31.77
CA ARG A 492 35.55 -11.55 33.25
C ARG A 492 36.23 -10.38 34.01
N SER A 493 36.44 -9.23 33.36
CA SER A 493 37.12 -8.00 33.78
C SER A 493 36.18 -6.98 34.45
N GLY A 494 34.89 -7.31 34.63
CA GLY A 494 33.95 -6.51 35.43
C GLY A 494 33.37 -5.26 34.74
N ARG A 495 33.86 -4.86 33.56
CA ARG A 495 33.30 -3.73 32.78
C ARG A 495 32.62 -4.22 31.50
N LYS A 496 31.30 -4.39 31.55
CA LYS A 496 30.45 -4.81 30.41
C LYS A 496 30.46 -3.76 29.29
N ARG A 497 31.41 -3.83 28.35
CA ARG A 497 31.41 -3.01 27.13
C ARG A 497 30.47 -3.61 26.08
N VAL A 498 29.70 -2.76 25.41
CA VAL A 498 28.79 -3.18 24.32
C VAL A 498 29.61 -3.63 23.11
N ARG A 499 29.27 -4.78 22.55
CA ARG A 499 29.89 -5.31 21.34
C ARG A 499 29.29 -4.68 20.08
N PRO A 500 30.11 -4.40 19.06
CA PRO A 500 29.62 -3.94 17.76
C PRO A 500 28.91 -5.04 16.95
N SER A 501 29.09 -6.32 17.31
CA SER A 501 28.46 -7.47 16.69
C SER A 501 27.89 -8.45 17.75
N PRO A 502 26.76 -9.13 17.46
CA PRO A 502 26.18 -10.09 18.37
C PRO A 502 27.07 -11.33 18.52
N HIS A 503 26.84 -12.08 19.60
CA HIS A 503 27.36 -13.44 19.72
C HIS A 503 26.71 -14.34 18.66
N ASP A 504 27.50 -15.20 18.02
CA ASP A 504 27.02 -16.12 16.97
C ASP A 504 25.95 -17.07 17.51
N GLU A 505 26.00 -17.42 18.80
CA GLU A 505 25.02 -18.23 19.51
C GLU A 505 23.64 -17.57 19.60
N ARG A 506 23.56 -16.23 19.50
CA ARG A 506 22.29 -15.49 19.41
C ARG A 506 21.73 -15.50 17.98
N VAL A 507 22.60 -15.66 16.98
CA VAL A 507 22.24 -15.58 15.56
C VAL A 507 21.93 -16.97 14.98
N GLN A 508 22.58 -18.01 15.50
CA GLN A 508 22.49 -19.37 14.97
C GLN A 508 21.06 -19.93 14.90
N PRO A 509 20.21 -19.81 15.95
CA PRO A 509 18.85 -20.36 15.90
C PRO A 509 18.00 -19.74 14.78
N ILE A 510 18.24 -18.46 14.44
CA ILE A 510 17.53 -17.75 13.37
C ILE A 510 17.97 -18.26 12.00
N LEU A 511 19.26 -18.55 11.83
CA LEU A 511 19.79 -19.16 10.61
C LEU A 511 19.24 -20.58 10.43
N ASP A 512 19.20 -21.36 11.50
CA ASP A 512 18.67 -22.74 11.47
C ASP A 512 17.17 -22.75 11.14
N ALA A 513 16.39 -21.83 11.72
CA ALA A 513 14.97 -21.68 11.42
C ALA A 513 14.73 -21.29 9.95
N ARG A 514 15.53 -20.37 9.40
CA ARG A 514 15.46 -19.97 7.98
C ARG A 514 15.84 -21.10 7.04
N ALA A 515 16.89 -21.86 7.36
CA ALA A 515 17.30 -23.02 6.60
C ALA A 515 16.20 -24.11 6.60
N ALA A 516 15.60 -24.38 7.76
CA ALA A 516 14.49 -25.32 7.89
C ALA A 516 13.26 -24.87 7.10
N GLN A 517 12.94 -23.57 7.10
CA GLN A 517 11.81 -23.03 6.33
C GLN A 517 12.05 -23.08 4.82
N ALA A 518 13.26 -22.74 4.35
CA ALA A 518 13.65 -22.86 2.95
C ALA A 518 13.55 -24.33 2.48
N GLN A 519 13.94 -25.28 3.34
CA GLN A 519 13.84 -26.71 3.03
C GLN A 519 12.38 -27.18 2.96
N ARG A 520 11.50 -26.72 3.86
CA ARG A 520 10.05 -27.02 3.78
C ARG A 520 9.43 -26.52 2.47
N ARG A 521 9.78 -25.30 2.05
CA ARG A 521 9.31 -24.73 0.77
C ARG A 521 9.77 -25.55 -0.43
N ARG A 522 11.01 -26.05 -0.44
CA ARG A 522 11.51 -26.92 -1.52
C ARG A 522 10.75 -28.24 -1.62
N VAL A 523 10.43 -28.86 -0.48
CA VAL A 523 9.64 -30.11 -0.46
C VAL A 523 8.20 -29.84 -0.93
N SER A 524 7.58 -28.73 -0.50
CA SER A 524 6.21 -28.38 -0.89
C SER A 524 6.07 -27.92 -2.34
N ALA A 525 7.14 -27.41 -2.96
CA ALA A 525 7.14 -26.97 -4.36
C ALA A 525 7.34 -28.12 -5.38
N LEU A 526 7.67 -29.33 -4.93
CA LEU A 526 7.86 -30.49 -5.80
C LEU A 526 6.56 -31.28 -5.94
N SER A 527 5.93 -31.18 -7.10
CA SER A 527 4.76 -32.00 -7.44
C SER A 527 5.13 -33.50 -7.54
N PRO A 528 4.28 -34.42 -7.02
CA PRO A 528 4.46 -35.85 -7.20
C PRO A 528 4.45 -36.19 -8.71
N GLY A 529 5.61 -36.58 -9.25
CA GLY A 529 5.77 -36.87 -10.68
C GLY A 529 6.56 -35.84 -11.49
N SER A 530 7.10 -34.77 -10.85
CA SER A 530 8.02 -33.88 -11.55
C SER A 530 9.29 -34.61 -12.01
N PRO A 531 9.94 -34.18 -13.11
CA PRO A 531 11.17 -34.81 -13.60
C PRO A 531 12.28 -34.89 -12.54
N ALA A 532 12.34 -33.90 -11.64
CA ALA A 532 13.29 -33.88 -10.52
C ALA A 532 12.99 -34.97 -9.47
N VAL A 533 11.73 -35.31 -9.23
CA VAL A 533 11.33 -36.39 -8.31
C VAL A 533 11.56 -37.76 -8.93
N LEU A 534 11.35 -37.89 -10.25
CA LEU A 534 11.61 -39.13 -10.97
C LEU A 534 13.12 -39.41 -11.12
N ALA A 535 13.96 -38.37 -11.18
CA ALA A 535 15.41 -38.50 -11.33
C ALA A 535 16.13 -39.18 -10.13
N VAL A 536 15.44 -39.46 -9.02
CA VAL A 536 15.98 -40.17 -7.85
C VAL A 536 15.25 -41.49 -7.61
N ALA A 537 15.95 -42.51 -7.11
CA ALA A 537 15.35 -43.79 -6.76
C ALA A 537 14.46 -43.68 -5.50
N CYS A 538 13.31 -44.36 -5.54
CA CYS A 538 12.32 -44.35 -4.46
C CYS A 538 12.76 -45.26 -3.30
N PRO A 539 12.96 -44.74 -2.06
CA PRO A 539 13.27 -45.59 -0.91
C PRO A 539 12.12 -46.49 -0.50
N ASP A 540 10.88 -46.03 -0.68
CA ASP A 540 9.72 -46.67 -0.08
C ASP A 540 9.25 -47.90 -0.89
N CYS A 541 9.47 -47.92 -2.20
CA CYS A 541 9.05 -49.02 -3.08
C CYS A 541 10.15 -49.53 -4.02
N GLY A 542 11.38 -49.03 -3.89
CA GLY A 542 12.53 -49.49 -4.67
C GLY A 542 12.54 -49.10 -6.16
N SER A 543 11.56 -48.33 -6.66
CA SER A 543 11.53 -47.91 -8.06
C SER A 543 12.78 -47.11 -8.45
N ALA A 544 13.38 -47.46 -9.59
CA ALA A 544 14.61 -46.84 -10.08
C ALA A 544 14.41 -45.38 -10.51
N ALA A 545 15.51 -44.64 -10.67
CA ALA A 545 15.47 -43.30 -11.24
C ALA A 545 14.90 -43.35 -12.68
N GLY A 546 13.97 -42.47 -13.00
CA GLY A 546 13.23 -42.41 -14.27
C GLY A 546 11.92 -43.19 -14.27
N GLU A 547 11.73 -44.18 -13.39
CA GLU A 547 10.51 -44.99 -13.34
C GLU A 547 9.48 -44.42 -12.37
N ALA A 548 8.18 -44.49 -12.70
CA ALA A 548 7.11 -44.05 -11.81
C ALA A 548 6.90 -45.02 -10.62
N CYS A 549 6.52 -44.48 -9.46
CA CYS A 549 6.12 -45.32 -8.33
C CYS A 549 4.73 -45.94 -8.59
N ARG A 550 4.54 -47.20 -8.23
CA ARG A 550 3.23 -47.88 -8.29
C ARG A 550 2.32 -47.52 -7.10
N SER A 551 2.13 -46.23 -6.85
CA SER A 551 1.19 -45.74 -5.83
C SER A 551 0.02 -45.01 -6.50
N PRO A 552 -1.22 -45.20 -6.01
CA PRO A 552 -2.41 -44.53 -6.55
C PRO A 552 -2.33 -42.99 -6.49
N ARG A 553 -1.47 -42.45 -5.62
CA ARG A 553 -1.28 -41.01 -5.40
C ARG A 553 -0.01 -40.45 -6.05
N GLY A 554 0.64 -41.22 -6.94
CA GLY A 554 1.88 -40.82 -7.61
C GLY A 554 3.15 -41.16 -6.82
N SER A 555 4.17 -40.30 -6.88
CA SER A 555 5.47 -40.57 -6.22
C SER A 555 5.33 -40.61 -4.69
N HIS A 556 5.94 -41.62 -4.04
CA HIS A 556 5.94 -41.72 -2.57
C HIS A 556 6.66 -40.54 -1.91
N ARG A 557 6.24 -40.22 -0.68
CA ARG A 557 6.77 -39.09 0.09
C ARG A 557 8.28 -39.19 0.30
N GLY A 558 8.82 -40.37 0.59
CA GLY A 558 10.27 -40.55 0.77
C GLY A 558 11.06 -40.25 -0.50
N ARG A 559 10.47 -40.48 -1.68
CA ARG A 559 11.09 -40.10 -2.96
C ARG A 559 11.10 -38.59 -3.17
N VAL A 560 9.99 -37.90 -2.87
CA VAL A 560 9.90 -36.44 -2.96
C VAL A 560 10.87 -35.76 -2.00
N GLU A 561 10.99 -36.29 -0.78
CA GLU A 561 11.93 -35.78 0.22
C GLU A 561 13.40 -36.00 -0.17
N ARG A 562 13.72 -37.15 -0.77
CA ARG A 562 15.06 -37.44 -1.31
C ARG A 562 15.40 -36.54 -2.50
N ALA A 563 14.44 -36.27 -3.39
CA ALA A 563 14.60 -35.32 -4.49
C ALA A 563 14.83 -33.88 -4.00
N ALA A 564 14.28 -33.53 -2.83
CA ALA A 564 14.52 -32.25 -2.17
C ALA A 564 15.85 -32.20 -1.38
N GLY A 565 16.64 -33.27 -1.37
CA GLY A 565 17.94 -33.34 -0.68
C GLY A 565 17.85 -33.62 0.82
N ARG A 566 16.80 -34.29 1.32
CA ARG A 566 16.84 -34.94 2.63
C ARG A 566 17.47 -36.34 2.48
N THR A 567 18.65 -36.53 3.07
CA THR A 567 19.28 -37.86 3.28
C THR A 567 18.88 -38.44 4.61
#